data_AF-A0A7J6CYF8-F1
#
_entry.id   AF-A0A7J6CYF8-F1
#
_cell.length_a   1.000
_cell.length_b   1.000
_cell.length_c   1.000
_cell.angle_alpha   90.00
_cell.angle_beta   90.00
_cell.angle_gamma   90.00
#
_symmetry.space_group_name_H-M   'P 1'
#
loop_
_entity.id
_entity.type
_entity.pdbx_description
1 polymer ?
#
loop_
_entity_poly.entity_id
_entity_poly.type
_entity_poly.pdbx_seq_one_letter_code
_entity_poly.pdbx_strand_id
1 'polypeptide(L)'
;MIILLRCLHQAVDTWLRNLYHTSSCSVLTENGITNFFPIETWVRQGCVLSSVLFLLVLNFVLCQSVNQQRNGLPLGQMEQLTDLDFVDDIALLASTQPGLANMTTALERESTKIGL
;
A
#
# COMPACT_ATOMS: atom_id res chain seq x y z
N MET A 1 5.50 -7.43 -12.90
CA MET A 1 4.63 -8.51 -12.41
C MET A 1 3.42 -7.82 -11.81
N ILE A 2 2.36 -7.65 -12.60
CA ILE A 2 1.14 -6.92 -12.20
C ILE A 2 0.37 -7.86 -11.28
N ILE A 3 0.44 -7.61 -9.97
CA ILE A 3 -0.31 -8.40 -9.00
C ILE A 3 -1.68 -7.73 -8.82
N LEU A 4 -2.66 -8.22 -9.57
CA LEU A 4 -4.06 -7.79 -9.47
C LEU A 4 -4.71 -8.43 -8.23
N LEU A 5 -4.33 -8.00 -7.02
CA LEU A 5 -4.94 -8.48 -5.77
C LEU A 5 -6.22 -7.69 -5.49
N ARG A 6 -7.34 -8.10 -6.11
CA ARG A 6 -8.65 -7.50 -5.78
C ARG A 6 -9.11 -7.94 -4.39
N CYS A 7 -9.51 -6.95 -3.58
CA CYS A 7 -10.24 -7.05 -2.31
C CYS A 7 -9.99 -8.31 -1.48
N LEU A 8 -8.92 -8.31 -0.67
CA LEU A 8 -8.70 -9.38 0.29
C LEU A 8 -9.61 -9.24 1.51
N HIS A 9 -10.26 -10.35 1.81
CA HIS A 9 -11.31 -10.56 2.79
C HIS A 9 -10.79 -10.44 4.23
N GLN A 10 -11.71 -10.21 5.18
CA GLN A 10 -11.53 -9.97 6.62
C GLN A 10 -10.58 -10.94 7.36
N ALA A 11 -10.29 -12.12 6.78
CA ALA A 11 -9.37 -13.11 7.33
C ALA A 11 -7.92 -12.60 7.45
N VAL A 12 -7.47 -11.69 6.58
CA VAL A 12 -6.06 -11.22 6.57
C VAL A 12 -5.71 -10.38 7.80
N ASP A 13 -6.68 -9.64 8.36
CA ASP A 13 -6.47 -8.75 9.53
C ASP A 13 -6.09 -9.53 10.80
N THR A 14 -6.74 -10.67 11.07
CA THR A 14 -6.44 -11.47 12.27
C THR A 14 -5.04 -12.09 12.21
N TRP A 15 -4.64 -12.61 11.04
CA TRP A 15 -3.30 -13.17 10.84
C TRP A 15 -2.22 -12.11 10.97
N LEU A 16 -2.46 -10.92 10.41
CA LEU A 16 -1.58 -9.76 10.51
C LEU A 16 -1.35 -9.33 11.96
N ARG A 17 -2.44 -9.17 12.74
CA ARG A 17 -2.36 -8.81 14.15
C ARG A 17 -1.51 -9.80 14.92
N ASN A 18 -1.69 -11.10 14.71
CA ASN A 18 -0.91 -12.14 15.40
C ASN A 18 0.57 -12.17 14.98
N LEU A 19 0.88 -11.87 13.70
CA LEU A 19 2.26 -11.80 13.20
C LEU A 19 3.04 -10.61 13.79
N TYR A 20 2.36 -9.49 14.02
CA TYR A 20 2.98 -8.28 14.54
C TYR A 20 2.86 -8.15 16.06
N HIS A 21 1.93 -8.86 16.71
CA HIS A 21 1.80 -8.94 18.15
C HIS A 21 3.13 -9.42 18.76
N THR A 22 3.69 -8.65 19.70
CA THR A 22 4.95 -8.96 20.43
C THR A 22 6.23 -9.07 19.57
N SER A 23 6.25 -8.47 18.38
CA SER A 23 7.44 -8.48 17.51
C SER A 23 8.56 -7.58 18.04
N SER A 24 9.80 -8.06 18.01
CA SER A 24 11.00 -7.26 18.30
C SER A 24 12.06 -7.41 17.19
N CYS A 25 12.94 -6.41 17.10
CA CYS A 25 13.98 -6.25 16.09
C CYS A 25 15.34 -5.98 16.77
N SER A 26 16.44 -6.40 16.14
CA SER A 26 17.80 -5.98 16.47
C SER A 26 18.56 -5.69 15.17
N VAL A 27 19.51 -4.76 15.21
CA VAL A 27 20.26 -4.32 14.03
C VAL A 27 21.71 -4.79 14.16
N LEU A 28 22.24 -5.41 13.10
CA LEU A 28 23.66 -5.70 13.00
C LEU A 28 24.40 -4.43 12.56
N THR A 29 25.33 -3.97 13.38
CA THR A 29 26.21 -2.81 13.11
C THR A 29 27.66 -3.24 13.04
N GLU A 30 28.57 -2.34 12.64
CA GLU A 30 30.02 -2.60 12.68
C GLU A 30 30.52 -2.93 14.08
N ASN A 31 29.84 -2.43 15.12
CA ASN A 31 30.18 -2.65 16.52
C ASN A 31 29.49 -3.90 17.13
N GLY A 32 28.78 -4.69 16.32
CA GLY A 32 28.02 -5.86 16.75
C GLY A 32 26.50 -5.67 16.68
N ILE A 33 25.76 -6.58 17.31
CA ILE A 33 24.29 -6.63 17.28
C ILE A 33 23.73 -5.74 18.40
N THR A 34 22.76 -4.87 18.08
CA THR A 34 22.09 -4.04 19.10
C THR A 34 21.19 -4.87 20.01
N ASN A 35 20.79 -4.30 21.16
CA ASN A 35 19.72 -4.88 21.96
C ASN A 35 18.41 -4.95 21.16
N PHE A 36 17.56 -5.92 21.52
CA PHE A 36 16.23 -6.03 20.94
C PHE A 36 15.34 -4.86 21.37
N PHE A 37 14.59 -4.31 20.43
CA PHE A 37 13.58 -3.28 20.66
C PHE A 37 12.24 -3.68 20.01
N PRO A 38 11.09 -3.28 20.57
CA PRO A 38 9.79 -3.61 20.01
C PRO A 38 9.58 -2.93 18.65
N ILE A 39 8.88 -3.62 17.74
CA ILE A 39 8.44 -3.03 16.48
C ILE A 39 7.11 -2.33 16.72
N GLU A 40 7.15 -1.00 16.77
CA GLU A 40 5.98 -0.18 17.10
C GLU A 40 5.20 0.31 15.87
N THR A 41 5.89 0.44 14.76
CA THR A 41 5.36 0.87 13.46
C THR A 41 6.14 0.15 12.37
N TRP A 42 5.60 0.10 11.16
CA TRP A 42 6.22 -0.50 9.98
C TRP A 42 6.12 -2.02 9.82
N VAL A 43 6.43 -2.46 8.60
CA VAL A 43 6.59 -3.85 8.24
C VAL A 43 8.03 -4.32 8.54
N ARG A 44 8.20 -5.58 8.95
CA ARG A 44 9.52 -6.17 9.23
C ARG A 44 10.45 -6.13 7.99
N GLN A 45 11.48 -5.30 7.99
CA GLN A 45 12.44 -5.26 6.88
C GLN A 45 13.16 -6.62 6.71
N GLY A 46 13.34 -7.06 5.46
CA GLY A 46 13.94 -8.37 5.14
C GLY A 46 12.98 -9.57 5.27
N CYS A 47 11.75 -9.35 5.74
CA CYS A 47 10.73 -10.41 5.77
C CYS A 47 10.02 -10.49 4.42
N VAL A 48 9.97 -11.69 3.81
CA VAL A 48 9.28 -11.92 2.52
C VAL A 48 7.80 -11.55 2.59
N LEU A 49 7.14 -11.78 3.73
CA LEU A 49 5.75 -11.40 3.92
C LEU A 49 5.56 -9.88 3.97
N SER A 50 6.54 -9.12 4.44
CA SER A 50 6.41 -7.67 4.60
C SER A 50 6.18 -6.93 3.29
N SER A 51 6.83 -7.36 2.21
CA SER A 51 6.58 -6.82 0.86
C SER A 51 5.15 -7.11 0.40
N VAL A 52 4.64 -8.31 0.65
CA VAL A 52 3.25 -8.68 0.30
C VAL A 52 2.25 -7.84 1.11
N LEU A 53 2.48 -7.68 2.41
CA LEU A 53 1.61 -6.91 3.29
C LEU A 53 1.58 -5.42 2.91
N PHE A 54 2.73 -4.85 2.55
CA PHE A 54 2.80 -3.48 2.05
C PHE A 54 1.99 -3.30 0.76
N LEU A 55 2.14 -4.21 -0.21
CA LEU A 55 1.35 -4.19 -1.44
C LEU A 55 -0.17 -4.32 -1.19
N LEU A 56 -0.57 -5.14 -0.21
CA LEU A 56 -1.98 -5.26 0.16
C LEU A 56 -2.57 -3.95 0.69
N VAL A 57 -1.79 -3.26 1.53
CA VAL A 57 -2.18 -1.98 2.11
C VAL A 57 -2.24 -0.89 1.04
N LEU A 58 -1.25 -0.81 0.14
CA LEU A 58 -1.26 0.12 -0.99
C LEU A 58 -2.47 -0.10 -1.90
N ASN A 59 -2.73 -1.35 -2.29
CA ASN A 59 -3.87 -1.68 -3.14
C ASN A 59 -5.22 -1.36 -2.45
N PHE A 60 -5.32 -1.55 -1.12
CA PHE A 60 -6.50 -1.11 -0.37
C PHE A 60 -6.70 0.40 -0.47
N VAL A 61 -5.65 1.20 -0.25
CA VAL A 61 -5.71 2.66 -0.35
C VAL A 61 -6.05 3.12 -1.77
N LEU A 62 -5.46 2.52 -2.79
CA LEU A 62 -5.76 2.83 -4.20
C LEU A 62 -7.21 2.50 -4.55
N CYS A 63 -7.71 1.36 -4.08
CA CYS A 63 -9.11 0.99 -4.28
C CYS A 63 -10.09 1.99 -3.62
N GLN A 64 -9.74 2.52 -2.45
CA GLN A 64 -10.57 3.48 -1.73
C GLN A 64 -10.47 4.90 -2.29
N SER A 65 -9.36 5.27 -2.93
CA SER A 65 -9.10 6.62 -3.41
C SER A 65 -9.50 6.84 -4.88
N VAL A 66 -9.06 5.98 -5.80
CA VAL A 66 -9.10 6.26 -7.25
C VAL A 66 -10.06 5.37 -8.04
N ASN A 67 -10.25 4.11 -7.65
CA ASN A 67 -11.11 3.17 -8.40
C ASN A 67 -12.59 3.57 -8.48
N GLN A 68 -13.07 4.41 -7.55
CA GLN A 68 -14.45 4.90 -7.56
C GLN A 68 -14.66 6.14 -8.42
N GLN A 69 -13.59 6.78 -8.88
CA GLN A 69 -13.65 8.00 -9.67
C GLN A 69 -13.49 7.68 -11.16
N ARG A 70 -14.47 8.08 -11.99
CA ARG A 70 -14.40 7.92 -13.47
C ARG A 70 -13.48 8.95 -14.13
N ASN A 71 -12.34 9.23 -13.52
CA ASN A 71 -11.37 10.25 -13.93
C ASN A 71 -10.21 9.67 -14.75
N GLY A 72 -10.10 8.34 -14.84
CA GLY A 72 -8.99 7.63 -15.50
C GLY A 72 -8.92 7.84 -17.01
N LEU A 73 -7.85 7.32 -17.62
CA LEU A 73 -7.69 7.30 -19.07
C LEU A 73 -8.57 6.19 -19.67
N PRO A 74 -9.34 6.45 -20.74
CA PRO A 74 -10.17 5.42 -21.36
C PRO A 74 -9.30 4.30 -21.93
N LEU A 75 -9.57 3.06 -21.51
CA LEU A 75 -8.95 1.85 -22.01
C LEU A 75 -10.04 1.01 -22.70
N GLY A 76 -10.17 1.17 -24.01
CA GLY A 76 -11.26 0.56 -24.76
C GLY A 76 -12.62 1.22 -24.50
N GLN A 77 -13.71 0.45 -24.56
CA GLN A 77 -15.08 0.99 -24.55
C GLN A 77 -15.69 1.16 -23.14
N MET A 78 -15.25 0.38 -22.16
CA MET A 78 -15.88 0.35 -20.82
C MET A 78 -14.89 0.47 -19.66
N GLU A 79 -13.59 0.31 -19.90
CA GLU A 79 -12.58 0.34 -18.85
C GLU A 79 -11.85 1.68 -18.82
N GLN A 80 -11.36 2.04 -17.64
CA GLN A 80 -10.48 3.18 -17.45
C GLN A 80 -9.23 2.71 -16.71
N LEU A 81 -8.07 3.22 -17.15
CA LEU A 81 -6.80 3.05 -16.47
C LEU A 81 -6.58 4.26 -15.55
N THR A 82 -6.60 4.03 -14.24
CA THR A 82 -6.51 5.05 -13.20
C THR A 82 -5.13 5.15 -12.55
N ASP A 83 -4.40 4.05 -12.53
CA ASP A 83 -3.15 3.95 -11.79
C ASP A 83 -2.25 2.84 -12.35
N LEU A 84 -0.95 3.00 -12.11
CA LEU A 84 0.09 2.00 -12.29
C LEU A 84 0.94 2.00 -11.02
N ASP A 85 1.20 0.82 -10.46
CA ASP A 85 2.00 0.67 -9.26
C ASP A 85 3.23 -0.22 -9.49
N PHE A 86 4.35 0.15 -8.88
CA PHE A 86 5.54 -0.69 -8.82
C PHE A 86 6.26 -0.52 -7.49
N VAL A 87 6.21 -1.56 -6.65
CA VAL A 87 6.80 -1.56 -5.31
C VAL A 87 6.20 -0.42 -4.48
N ASP A 88 6.94 0.67 -4.25
CA ASP A 88 6.56 1.85 -3.50
C ASP A 88 6.18 3.05 -4.38
N ASP A 89 6.38 2.95 -5.70
CA ASP A 89 6.03 3.98 -6.65
C ASP A 89 4.59 3.80 -7.20
N ILE A 90 3.82 4.89 -7.22
CA ILE A 90 2.47 4.94 -7.77
C ILE A 90 2.41 6.07 -8.80
N ALA A 91 1.95 5.77 -10.01
CA ALA A 91 1.64 6.74 -11.04
C ALA A 91 0.12 6.82 -11.27
N LEU A 92 -0.48 7.96 -10.95
CA LEU A 92 -1.89 8.22 -11.21
C LEU A 92 -2.09 8.75 -12.64
N LEU A 93 -3.14 8.25 -13.30
CA LEU A 93 -3.47 8.56 -14.68
C LEU A 93 -4.88 9.14 -14.74
N ALA A 94 -5.02 10.34 -15.31
CA ALA A 94 -6.30 11.00 -15.45
C ALA A 94 -6.45 11.67 -16.82
N SER A 95 -7.70 11.70 -17.31
CA SER A 95 -8.03 12.35 -18.58
C SER A 95 -7.97 13.89 -18.52
N THR A 96 -7.99 14.47 -17.32
CA THR A 96 -7.97 15.93 -17.12
C THR A 96 -7.15 16.31 -15.90
N GLN A 97 -6.59 17.53 -15.91
CA GLN A 97 -5.85 18.07 -14.76
C GLN A 97 -6.72 18.15 -13.48
N PRO A 98 -7.99 18.62 -13.50
CA PRO A 98 -8.83 18.60 -12.30
C PRO A 98 -9.13 17.17 -11.82
N GLY A 99 -9.30 16.22 -12.74
CA GLY A 99 -9.45 14.81 -12.39
C GLY A 99 -8.23 14.27 -11.65
N LEU A 100 -7.02 14.60 -12.12
CA LEU A 100 -5.77 14.23 -11.46
C LEU A 100 -5.67 14.83 -10.07
N ALA A 101 -5.96 16.14 -9.91
CA ALA A 101 -5.91 16.81 -8.60
C ALA A 101 -6.89 16.19 -7.59
N ASN A 102 -8.08 15.79 -8.04
CA ASN A 102 -9.07 15.11 -7.20
C ASN A 102 -8.58 13.72 -6.77
N MET A 103 -8.00 12.95 -7.70
CA MET A 103 -7.42 11.63 -7.42
C MET A 103 -6.27 11.73 -6.41
N THR A 104 -5.36 12.71 -6.57
CA THR A 104 -4.25 12.93 -5.64
C THR A 104 -4.74 13.32 -4.24
N THR A 105 -5.71 14.23 -4.14
CA THR A 105 -6.31 14.63 -2.86
C THR A 105 -7.01 13.44 -2.17
N ALA A 106 -7.69 12.60 -2.95
CA ALA A 106 -8.33 11.40 -2.42
C ALA A 106 -7.29 10.38 -1.92
N LEU A 107 -6.20 10.19 -2.67
CA LEU A 107 -5.11 9.30 -2.31
C LEU A 107 -4.46 9.72 -0.97
N GLU A 108 -4.09 11.00 -0.84
CA GLU A 108 -3.53 11.57 0.39
C GLU A 108 -4.46 11.37 1.59
N ARG A 109 -5.77 11.61 1.41
CA ARG A 109 -6.75 11.43 2.48
C ARG A 109 -6.86 9.98 2.94
N GLU A 110 -6.86 9.02 2.02
CA GLU A 110 -6.98 7.60 2.37
C GLU A 110 -5.66 7.03 2.91
N SER A 111 -4.50 7.50 2.44
CA SER A 111 -3.18 7.07 2.94
C SER A 111 -2.94 7.55 4.38
N THR A 112 -3.32 8.81 4.68
CA THR A 112 -3.15 9.39 6.02
C THR A 112 -3.87 8.59 7.10
N LYS A 113 -5.03 7.97 6.78
CA LYS A 113 -5.81 7.15 7.74
C LYS A 113 -5.05 5.91 8.23
N ILE A 114 -4.07 5.45 7.46
CA ILE A 114 -3.30 4.24 7.74
C ILE A 114 -1.82 4.54 8.02
N GLY A 115 -1.43 5.81 8.11
CA GLY A 115 -0.07 6.23 8.41
C GLY A 115 0.92 6.06 7.25
N LEU A 116 0.43 6.14 6.01
CA LEU A 116 1.24 6.25 4.79
C LEU A 116 1.26 7.68 4.25
#